data_AF-A0A4Y7RZH0-F1
#
_entry.id   AF-A0A4Y7RZH0-F1
#
_cell.length_a   1.000
_cell.length_b   1.000
_cell.length_c   1.000
_cell.angle_alpha   90.00
_cell.angle_beta   90.00
_cell.angle_gamma   90.00
#
_symmetry.space_group_name_H-M   'P 1'
#
loop_
_entity.id
_entity.type
_entity.pdbx_description
1 polymer ?
#
loop_
_entity_poly.entity_id
_entity_poly.type
_entity_poly.pdbx_seq_one_letter_code
_entity_poly.pdbx_strand_id
1 'polypeptide(L)'
;MSGDFKEAFRKAGHDSAQSQPAKPQIRETYNAGKAGYRGAQPQPAQQVRAQAATAKFVLERNYTSQAEQIIQELKGSRTYQQFTTSKIRNILAQVSEIYNDVIAGHDDVLSPDMQSRIEYLKVRLVYECGREPYVVKPFVDKAGLLELLNNIGDSRDDFIKFSRYMEALVAYHRFYGGQDK
;
A
#
# COMPACT_ATOMS: atom_id res chain seq x y z
N MET A 1 -24.24 17.99 7.21
CA MET A 1 -24.43 16.65 6.61
C MET A 1 -23.97 15.61 7.61
N SER A 2 -24.86 15.23 8.53
CA SER A 2 -24.53 14.39 9.67
C SER A 2 -25.76 13.58 10.03
N GLY A 3 -25.88 12.39 9.45
CA GLY A 3 -27.04 11.51 9.64
C GLY A 3 -26.81 10.05 9.26
N ASP A 4 -25.85 9.73 8.39
CA ASP A 4 -25.86 8.43 7.71
C ASP A 4 -25.01 7.32 8.36
N PHE A 5 -24.08 7.67 9.27
CA PHE A 5 -23.18 6.66 9.87
C PHE A 5 -23.79 5.83 11.01
N LYS A 6 -24.76 6.38 11.75
CA LYS A 6 -25.40 5.67 12.87
C LYS A 6 -26.40 4.61 12.41
N GLU A 7 -27.03 4.82 11.25
CA GLU A 7 -28.06 3.92 10.72
C GLU A 7 -27.46 2.66 10.10
N ALA A 8 -26.29 2.78 9.47
CA ALA A 8 -25.52 1.66 8.93
C ALA A 8 -25.06 0.68 10.03
N PHE A 9 -24.67 1.19 11.21
CA PHE A 9 -24.21 0.36 12.33
C PHE A 9 -25.32 -0.47 12.97
N ARG A 10 -26.55 0.09 13.06
CA ARG A 10 -27.70 -0.60 13.66
C ARG A 10 -28.24 -1.71 12.73
N LYS A 11 -28.13 -1.55 11.41
CA LYS A 11 -28.50 -2.57 10.41
C LYS A 11 -27.57 -3.79 10.38
N ALA A 12 -26.35 -3.66 10.89
CA ALA A 12 -25.35 -4.73 10.93
C ALA A 12 -25.40 -5.60 12.20
N GLY A 13 -26.40 -5.40 13.08
CA GLY A 13 -26.59 -6.23 14.28
C GLY A 13 -25.57 -5.99 15.40
N HIS A 14 -24.80 -4.89 15.34
CA HIS A 14 -23.89 -4.50 16.42
C HIS A 14 -24.60 -3.52 17.37
N ASP A 15 -25.39 -4.06 18.29
CA ASP A 15 -25.87 -3.29 19.45
C ASP A 15 -24.78 -3.25 20.53
N SER A 16 -24.36 -2.04 20.86
CA SER A 16 -23.39 -1.76 21.92
C SER A 16 -24.05 -1.93 23.29
N ALA A 17 -24.03 -3.16 23.82
CA ALA A 17 -24.27 -3.43 25.23
C ALA A 17 -22.95 -3.38 26.01
N GLN A 18 -22.87 -2.44 26.95
CA GLN A 18 -21.82 -2.39 27.98
C GLN A 18 -21.87 -3.68 28.82
N SER A 19 -20.74 -4.36 28.97
CA SER A 19 -20.57 -5.44 29.94
C SER A 19 -19.10 -5.51 30.36
N GLN A 20 -18.82 -5.09 31.59
CA GLN A 20 -17.53 -5.32 32.27
C GLN A 20 -17.39 -6.82 32.60
N PRO A 21 -16.19 -7.43 32.49
CA PRO A 21 -15.95 -8.71 33.13
C PRO A 21 -15.18 -8.54 34.45
N ALA A 22 -15.77 -9.12 35.50
CA ALA A 22 -15.21 -9.27 36.83
C ALA A 22 -13.98 -10.20 36.87
N LYS A 23 -13.07 -9.94 37.80
CA LYS A 23 -11.87 -10.76 38.10
C LYS A 23 -12.25 -12.07 38.81
N PRO A 24 -11.74 -13.23 38.39
CA PRO A 24 -11.76 -14.43 39.24
C PRO A 24 -10.44 -14.63 40.00
N GLN A 25 -10.58 -14.95 41.29
CA GLN A 25 -9.51 -15.37 42.20
C GLN A 25 -9.04 -16.80 41.87
N ILE A 26 -7.73 -17.02 41.86
CA ILE A 26 -7.11 -18.34 41.65
C ILE A 26 -7.10 -19.10 42.98
N ARG A 27 -7.65 -20.33 42.99
CA ARG A 27 -7.42 -21.33 44.04
C ARG A 27 -6.54 -22.44 43.49
N GLU A 28 -5.42 -22.67 44.16
CA GLU A 28 -4.51 -23.79 43.95
C GLU A 28 -5.16 -25.12 44.35
N THR A 29 -5.04 -26.15 43.51
CA THR A 29 -4.93 -27.54 43.96
C THR A 29 -3.96 -28.29 43.05
N TYR A 30 -3.01 -28.98 43.69
CA TYR A 30 -1.92 -29.75 43.10
C TYR A 30 -2.26 -31.24 42.97
N ASN A 31 -1.57 -31.90 42.02
CA ASN A 31 -1.23 -33.33 41.94
C ASN A 31 -2.36 -34.32 41.55
N ALA A 32 -2.14 -35.43 40.84
CA ALA A 32 -0.96 -36.10 40.30
C ALA A 32 -1.40 -37.09 39.20
N GLY A 33 -0.52 -37.44 38.26
CA GLY A 33 -0.78 -38.55 37.33
C GLY A 33 0.29 -38.71 36.25
N LYS A 34 1.35 -39.46 36.56
CA LYS A 34 2.48 -39.75 35.66
C LYS A 34 2.12 -40.86 34.67
N ALA A 35 2.16 -40.57 33.37
CA ALA A 35 2.34 -41.55 32.29
C ALA A 35 3.53 -41.08 31.43
N GLY A 36 4.49 -41.97 31.22
CA GLY A 36 5.82 -41.64 30.72
C GLY A 36 5.86 -41.26 29.24
N TYR A 37 6.73 -40.30 28.93
CA TYR A 37 7.26 -40.11 27.59
C TYR A 37 8.78 -39.93 27.64
N ARG A 38 9.39 -40.70 26.75
CA ARG A 38 10.78 -40.84 26.34
C ARG A 38 11.44 -39.47 26.13
N GLY A 39 12.66 -39.30 26.65
CA GLY A 39 13.42 -38.05 26.57
C GLY A 39 13.66 -37.59 25.14
N ALA A 40 13.27 -36.35 24.85
CA ALA A 40 13.73 -35.56 23.72
C ALA A 40 14.34 -34.27 24.29
N GLN A 41 15.60 -34.00 23.93
CA GLN A 41 16.33 -32.81 24.38
C GLN A 41 15.63 -31.52 23.92
N PRO A 42 15.67 -30.44 24.74
CA PRO A 42 15.11 -29.15 24.36
C PRO A 42 15.97 -28.51 23.28
N GLN A 43 15.40 -28.32 22.09
CA GLN A 43 15.95 -27.44 21.07
C GLN A 43 15.76 -25.98 21.53
N PRO A 44 16.79 -25.13 21.45
CA PRO A 44 16.66 -23.73 21.83
C PRO A 44 15.67 -23.05 20.87
N ALA A 45 14.69 -22.36 21.46
CA ALA A 45 13.77 -21.47 20.78
C ALA A 45 14.58 -20.45 19.98
N GLN A 46 14.65 -20.65 18.66
CA GLN A 46 15.20 -19.65 17.75
C GLN A 46 14.34 -18.40 17.82
N GLN A 47 15.03 -17.32 18.16
CA GLN A 47 14.52 -15.98 18.33
C GLN A 47 13.74 -15.51 17.10
N VAL A 48 12.56 -14.96 17.36
CA VAL A 48 11.77 -14.15 16.44
C VAL A 48 12.59 -12.91 16.04
N ARG A 49 12.88 -12.72 14.75
CA ARG A 49 12.82 -11.38 14.11
C ARG A 49 13.03 -11.41 12.60
N ALA A 50 11.96 -10.98 11.91
CA ALA A 50 11.97 -10.14 10.72
C ALA A 50 13.28 -10.10 9.91
N GLN A 51 13.35 -10.93 8.87
CA GLN A 51 14.26 -10.73 7.75
C GLN A 51 13.49 -10.90 6.43
N ALA A 52 12.36 -10.22 6.30
CA ALA A 52 12.05 -9.62 5.01
C ALA A 52 12.67 -8.23 5.10
N ALA A 53 13.96 -8.12 4.77
CA ALA A 53 14.48 -6.82 4.37
C ALA A 53 13.60 -6.41 3.19
N THR A 54 12.64 -5.51 3.43
CA THR A 54 11.90 -4.81 2.39
C THR A 54 12.97 -4.23 1.49
N ALA A 55 13.20 -4.90 0.36
CA ALA A 55 14.26 -4.56 -0.56
C ALA A 55 13.94 -3.16 -1.04
N LYS A 56 14.63 -2.16 -0.46
CA LYS A 56 14.38 -0.74 -0.62
C LYS A 56 14.25 -0.44 -2.12
N PHE A 57 13.01 -0.43 -2.62
CA PHE A 57 12.80 -0.15 -4.03
C PHE A 57 13.06 1.34 -4.22
N VAL A 58 14.21 1.65 -4.81
CA VAL A 58 14.68 2.99 -5.13
C VAL A 58 14.64 3.15 -6.64
N LEU A 59 14.00 4.21 -7.12
CA LEU A 59 14.00 4.51 -8.55
C LEU A 59 15.38 5.02 -8.97
N GLU A 60 16.02 4.24 -9.82
CA GLU A 60 17.28 4.60 -10.46
C GLU A 60 17.06 5.48 -11.71
N ARG A 61 18.15 5.97 -12.30
CA ARG A 61 18.08 6.82 -13.52
C ARG A 61 17.43 6.12 -14.72
N ASN A 62 17.37 4.80 -14.72
CA ASN A 62 16.76 3.96 -15.75
C ASN A 62 15.26 3.65 -15.50
N TYR A 63 14.57 4.45 -14.67
CA TYR A 63 13.14 4.26 -14.37
C TYR A 63 12.25 4.17 -15.63
N THR A 64 12.68 4.75 -16.76
CA THR A 64 11.98 4.64 -18.05
C THR A 64 11.99 3.23 -18.60
N SER A 65 13.16 2.57 -18.62
CA SER A 65 13.28 1.16 -19.02
C SER A 65 12.51 0.24 -18.07
N GLN A 66 12.50 0.56 -16.78
CA GLN A 66 11.70 -0.16 -15.81
C GLN A 66 10.20 -0.02 -16.09
N ALA A 67 9.71 1.21 -16.31
CA ALA A 67 8.32 1.48 -16.64
C ALA A 67 7.89 0.72 -17.91
N GLU A 68 8.74 0.74 -18.94
CA GLU A 68 8.53 -0.01 -20.18
C GLU A 68 8.35 -1.51 -19.92
N GLN A 69 9.27 -2.12 -19.17
CA GLN A 69 9.21 -3.54 -18.86
C GLN A 69 7.91 -3.90 -18.14
N ILE A 70 7.52 -3.11 -17.13
CA ILE A 70 6.29 -3.35 -16.37
C ILE A 70 5.05 -3.28 -17.26
N ILE A 71 4.97 -2.28 -18.15
CA ILE A 71 3.83 -2.18 -19.07
C ILE A 71 3.81 -3.36 -20.05
N GLN A 72 4.96 -3.81 -20.55
CA GLN A 72 5.03 -5.00 -21.40
C GLN A 72 4.58 -6.27 -20.66
N GLU A 73 5.00 -6.46 -19.43
CA GLU A 73 4.55 -7.57 -18.58
C GLU A 73 3.03 -7.51 -18.32
N LEU A 74 2.51 -6.32 -18.02
CA LEU A 74 1.08 -6.11 -17.82
C LEU A 74 0.29 -6.40 -19.10
N LYS A 75 0.81 -6.02 -20.27
CA LYS A 75 0.19 -6.30 -21.58
C LYS A 75 0.00 -7.80 -21.84
N GLY A 76 0.89 -8.64 -21.31
CA GLY A 76 0.74 -10.10 -21.37
C GLY A 76 -0.42 -10.65 -20.54
N SER A 77 -1.01 -9.85 -19.64
CA SER A 77 -2.14 -10.26 -18.80
C SER A 77 -3.48 -10.18 -19.53
N ARG A 78 -4.40 -11.08 -19.18
CA ARG A 78 -5.77 -11.11 -19.74
C ARG A 78 -6.62 -9.88 -19.39
N THR A 79 -6.23 -9.14 -18.35
CA THR A 79 -6.98 -7.99 -17.85
C THR A 79 -6.43 -6.66 -18.35
N TYR A 80 -5.33 -6.66 -19.12
CA TYR A 80 -4.69 -5.43 -19.59
C TYR A 80 -5.62 -4.53 -20.40
N GLN A 81 -6.44 -5.09 -21.28
CA GLN A 81 -7.38 -4.30 -22.09
C GLN A 81 -8.44 -3.60 -21.23
N GLN A 82 -8.67 -4.07 -20.01
CA GLN A 82 -9.57 -3.43 -19.05
C GLN A 82 -8.87 -2.33 -18.26
N PHE A 83 -7.54 -2.29 -18.22
CA PHE A 83 -6.79 -1.20 -17.61
C PHE A 83 -6.76 -0.01 -18.58
N THR A 84 -7.36 1.10 -18.17
CA THR A 84 -7.37 2.36 -18.91
C THR A 84 -6.81 3.48 -18.03
N THR A 85 -6.27 4.54 -18.65
CA THR A 85 -5.76 5.69 -17.88
C THR A 85 -6.86 6.36 -17.05
N SER A 86 -8.12 6.28 -17.46
CA SER A 86 -9.26 6.85 -16.71
C SER A 86 -9.38 6.24 -15.31
N LYS A 87 -9.05 4.95 -15.14
CA LYS A 87 -9.08 4.25 -13.84
C LYS A 87 -8.09 4.81 -12.83
N ILE A 88 -7.00 5.40 -13.30
CA ILE A 88 -5.95 6.02 -12.47
C ILE A 88 -5.86 7.54 -12.66
N ARG A 89 -6.76 8.17 -13.43
CA ARG A 89 -6.70 9.61 -13.74
C ARG A 89 -6.71 10.48 -12.49
N ASN A 90 -7.50 10.12 -11.48
CA ASN A 90 -7.54 10.85 -10.21
C ASN A 90 -6.21 10.77 -9.47
N ILE A 91 -5.52 9.63 -9.51
CA ILE A 91 -4.18 9.46 -8.96
C ILE A 91 -3.19 10.33 -9.73
N LEU A 92 -3.23 10.28 -11.07
CA LEU A 92 -2.34 11.08 -11.93
C LEU A 92 -2.52 12.58 -11.69
N ALA A 93 -3.77 13.05 -11.57
CA ALA A 93 -4.07 14.45 -11.27
C ALA A 93 -3.47 14.87 -9.92
N GLN A 94 -3.61 14.06 -8.87
CA GLN A 94 -3.00 14.34 -7.56
C GLN A 94 -1.48 14.35 -7.62
N VAL A 95 -0.86 13.41 -8.36
CA VAL A 95 0.59 13.39 -8.56
C VAL A 95 1.07 14.66 -9.25
N SER A 96 0.40 15.08 -10.34
CA SER A 96 0.74 16.30 -11.06
C SER A 96 0.56 17.56 -10.20
N GLU A 97 -0.50 17.61 -9.40
CA GLU A 97 -0.75 18.74 -8.48
C GLU A 97 0.38 18.88 -7.45
N ILE A 98 0.71 17.80 -6.74
CA ILE A 98 1.81 17.81 -5.77
C ILE A 98 3.14 18.12 -6.47
N TYR A 99 3.39 17.56 -7.67
CA TYR A 99 4.60 17.81 -8.44
C TYR A 99 4.76 19.30 -8.78
N ASN A 100 3.70 19.96 -9.24
CA ASN A 100 3.74 21.39 -9.56
C ASN A 100 4.11 22.25 -8.34
N ASP A 101 3.61 21.89 -7.16
CA ASP A 101 3.98 22.58 -5.92
C ASP A 101 5.44 22.27 -5.52
N VAL A 102 5.88 21.02 -5.68
CA VAL A 102 7.26 20.58 -5.37
C VAL A 102 8.29 21.26 -6.26
N ILE A 103 8.00 21.44 -7.55
CA ILE A 103 8.92 22.14 -8.47
C ILE A 103 8.93 23.65 -8.25
N ALA A 104 7.81 24.23 -7.78
CA ALA A 104 7.73 25.65 -7.45
C ALA A 104 8.51 25.99 -6.17
N GLY A 105 8.64 25.03 -5.26
CA GLY A 105 9.52 25.14 -4.09
C GLY A 105 11.01 25.02 -4.43
N HIS A 106 11.84 25.58 -3.56
CA HIS A 106 13.31 25.56 -3.69
C HIS A 106 14.02 24.67 -2.67
N ASP A 107 13.33 24.18 -1.65
CA ASP A 107 13.90 23.37 -0.58
C ASP A 107 14.07 21.92 -1.01
N ASP A 108 15.18 21.29 -0.64
CA ASP A 108 15.41 19.85 -0.88
C ASP A 108 14.53 18.94 -0.01
N VAL A 109 13.97 19.49 1.06
CA VAL A 109 13.10 18.81 2.02
C VAL A 109 11.66 19.23 1.79
N LEU A 110 10.77 18.25 1.66
CA LEU A 110 9.34 18.46 1.49
C LEU A 110 8.72 19.05 2.75
N SER A 111 7.83 20.04 2.58
CA SER A 111 7.09 20.62 3.70
C SER A 111 6.16 19.58 4.35
N PRO A 112 5.76 19.78 5.62
CA PRO A 112 4.81 18.89 6.28
C PRO A 112 3.47 18.73 5.54
N ASP A 113 3.02 19.78 4.84
CA ASP A 113 1.82 19.74 3.99
C ASP A 113 2.01 18.81 2.79
N MET A 114 3.15 18.91 2.08
CA MET A 114 3.48 18.02 0.97
C MET A 114 3.57 16.57 1.40
N GLN A 115 4.26 16.30 2.52
CA GLN A 115 4.34 14.96 3.09
C GLN A 115 2.94 14.40 3.42
N SER A 116 2.06 15.23 3.99
CA SER A 116 0.67 14.85 4.28
C SER A 116 -0.13 14.53 3.01
N ARG A 117 0.07 15.30 1.93
CA ARG A 117 -0.57 15.03 0.63
C ARG A 117 -0.05 13.75 -0.03
N ILE A 118 1.24 13.42 0.14
CA ILE A 118 1.83 12.16 -0.33
C ILE A 118 1.26 10.96 0.46
N GLU A 119 1.10 11.07 1.78
CA GLU A 119 0.41 10.03 2.56
C GLU A 119 -1.05 9.87 2.13
N TYR A 120 -1.73 10.97 1.80
CA TYR A 120 -3.10 10.89 1.29
C TYR A 120 -3.17 10.25 -0.11
N LEU A 121 -2.19 10.52 -0.98
CA LEU A 121 -2.04 9.87 -2.28
C LEU A 121 -1.94 8.35 -2.13
N LYS A 122 -1.18 7.88 -1.14
CA LYS A 122 -1.09 6.44 -0.80
C LYS A 122 -2.42 5.86 -0.35
N VAL A 123 -3.17 6.56 0.52
CA VAL A 123 -4.53 6.13 0.90
C VAL A 123 -5.44 6.03 -0.33
N ARG A 124 -5.38 7.00 -1.23
CA ARG A 124 -6.15 6.99 -2.47
C ARG A 124 -5.76 5.79 -3.33
N LEU A 125 -4.47 5.50 -3.49
CA LEU A 125 -4.00 4.38 -4.29
C LEU A 125 -4.47 3.02 -3.73
N VAL A 126 -4.45 2.85 -2.40
CA VAL A 126 -4.99 1.67 -1.72
C VAL A 126 -6.50 1.55 -1.96
N TYR A 127 -7.25 2.64 -1.88
CA TYR A 127 -8.68 2.65 -2.17
C TYR A 127 -8.98 2.22 -3.62
N GLU A 128 -8.24 2.75 -4.60
CA GLU A 128 -8.40 2.38 -6.02
C GLU A 128 -8.10 0.87 -6.24
N CYS A 129 -7.09 0.33 -5.54
CA CYS A 129 -6.82 -1.12 -5.53
C CYS A 129 -7.99 -1.93 -4.94
N GLY A 130 -8.65 -1.42 -3.90
CA GLY A 130 -9.83 -2.05 -3.31
C GLY A 130 -11.08 -1.95 -4.18
N ARG A 131 -11.27 -0.84 -4.89
CA ARG A 131 -12.40 -0.63 -5.80
C ARG A 131 -12.30 -1.51 -7.04
N GLU A 132 -11.10 -1.67 -7.60
CA GLU A 132 -10.87 -2.39 -8.85
C GLU A 132 -9.71 -3.41 -8.74
N PRO A 133 -9.84 -4.44 -7.89
CA PRO A 133 -8.74 -5.31 -7.48
C PRO A 133 -8.15 -6.18 -8.59
N TYR A 134 -8.90 -6.44 -9.67
CA TYR A 134 -8.44 -7.28 -10.77
C TYR A 134 -7.72 -6.51 -11.89
N VAL A 135 -7.81 -5.18 -11.90
CA VAL A 135 -7.27 -4.32 -12.96
C VAL A 135 -6.29 -3.28 -12.44
N VAL A 136 -6.59 -2.60 -11.33
CA VAL A 136 -5.72 -1.57 -10.75
C VAL A 136 -4.64 -2.19 -9.87
N LYS A 137 -5.01 -3.13 -8.99
CA LYS A 137 -4.04 -3.75 -8.07
C LYS A 137 -2.85 -4.40 -8.78
N PRO A 138 -3.02 -5.18 -9.87
CA PRO A 138 -1.87 -5.77 -10.57
C PRO A 138 -0.91 -4.72 -11.14
N PHE A 139 -1.43 -3.59 -11.62
CA PHE A 139 -0.60 -2.46 -12.06
C PHE A 139 0.17 -1.86 -10.88
N VAL A 140 -0.51 -1.57 -9.77
CA VAL A 140 0.10 -0.98 -8.56
C VAL A 140 1.17 -1.90 -7.97
N ASP A 141 0.89 -3.20 -7.87
CA ASP A 141 1.81 -4.20 -7.35
C ASP A 141 3.05 -4.34 -8.26
N LYS A 142 2.86 -4.54 -9.56
CA LYS A 142 3.98 -4.71 -10.51
C LYS A 142 4.83 -3.45 -10.63
N ALA A 143 4.21 -2.27 -10.57
CA ALA A 143 4.93 -1.01 -10.62
C ALA A 143 5.57 -0.61 -9.28
N GLY A 144 5.31 -1.35 -8.19
CA GLY A 144 5.89 -1.08 -6.88
C GLY A 144 5.44 0.25 -6.27
N LEU A 145 4.29 0.80 -6.69
CA LEU A 145 3.93 2.20 -6.39
C LEU A 145 3.77 2.48 -4.88
N LEU A 146 3.16 1.54 -4.14
CA LEU A 146 2.99 1.70 -2.69
C LEU A 146 4.32 1.65 -1.96
N GLU A 147 5.26 0.82 -2.41
CA GLU A 147 6.59 0.74 -1.82
C GLU A 147 7.39 2.01 -2.12
N LEU A 148 7.32 2.52 -3.35
CA LEU A 148 7.94 3.81 -3.69
C LEU A 148 7.40 4.94 -2.82
N LEU A 149 6.07 5.06 -2.71
CA LEU A 149 5.46 6.09 -1.87
C LEU A 149 5.91 5.99 -0.40
N ASN A 150 6.05 4.78 0.14
CA ASN A 150 6.57 4.57 1.50
C ASN A 150 8.03 5.03 1.67
N ASN A 151 8.81 4.98 0.60
CA ASN A 151 10.25 5.26 0.64
C ASN A 151 10.60 6.72 0.32
N ILE A 152 9.65 7.55 -0.13
CA ILE A 152 9.88 8.97 -0.44
C ILE A 152 10.27 9.77 0.82
N GLY A 153 9.58 9.53 1.94
CA GLY A 153 9.78 10.31 3.16
C GLY A 153 9.61 11.81 2.93
N ASP A 154 10.64 12.59 3.23
CA ASP A 154 10.71 14.03 3.06
C ASP A 154 11.58 14.47 1.86
N SER A 155 12.00 13.53 1.02
CA SER A 155 12.92 13.80 -0.10
C SER A 155 12.20 14.40 -1.31
N ARG A 156 12.53 15.64 -1.65
CA ARG A 156 12.04 16.31 -2.87
C ARG A 156 12.41 15.54 -4.13
N ASP A 157 13.67 15.11 -4.22
CA ASP A 157 14.20 14.42 -5.39
C ASP A 157 13.50 13.08 -5.61
N ASP A 158 13.21 12.34 -4.54
CA ASP A 158 12.52 11.04 -4.67
C ASP A 158 11.06 11.20 -5.06
N PHE A 159 10.36 12.25 -4.60
CA PHE A 159 9.02 12.56 -5.11
C PHE A 159 9.05 12.95 -6.60
N ILE A 160 10.04 13.75 -7.02
CA ILE A 160 10.21 14.12 -8.45
C ILE A 160 10.44 12.87 -9.31
N LYS A 161 11.30 11.95 -8.87
CA LYS A 161 11.52 10.67 -9.56
C LYS A 161 10.25 9.84 -9.63
N PHE A 162 9.49 9.75 -8.53
CA PHE A 162 8.22 9.05 -8.49
C PHE A 162 7.22 9.64 -9.50
N SER A 163 7.08 10.96 -9.55
CA SER A 163 6.20 11.65 -10.50
C SER A 163 6.58 11.33 -11.96
N ARG A 164 7.87 11.44 -12.31
CA ARG A 164 8.36 11.12 -13.65
C ARG A 164 8.19 9.64 -14.02
N TYR A 165 8.32 8.75 -13.04
CA TYR A 165 8.06 7.33 -13.23
C TYR A 165 6.58 7.05 -13.51
N MET A 166 5.66 7.73 -12.80
CA MET A 166 4.23 7.67 -13.11
C MET A 166 3.92 8.16 -14.52
N GLU A 167 4.55 9.26 -14.97
CA GLU A 167 4.43 9.74 -16.34
C GLU A 167 4.94 8.71 -17.36
N ALA A 168 6.10 8.09 -17.10
CA ALA A 168 6.66 7.06 -17.97
C ALA A 168 5.73 5.83 -18.08
N LEU A 169 5.16 5.36 -16.97
CA LEU A 169 4.18 4.26 -16.97
C LEU A 169 2.98 4.57 -17.87
N VAL A 170 2.43 5.78 -17.78
CA VAL A 170 1.30 6.22 -18.61
C VAL A 170 1.72 6.35 -20.08
N ALA A 171 2.89 6.93 -20.35
CA ALA A 171 3.42 7.07 -21.70
C ALA A 171 3.61 5.71 -22.38
N TYR A 172 4.21 4.75 -21.70
CA TYR A 172 4.38 3.39 -22.23
C TYR A 172 3.05 2.65 -22.33
N HIS A 173 2.14 2.81 -21.38
CA HIS A 173 0.78 2.26 -21.50
C HIS A 173 0.12 2.73 -22.79
N ARG A 174 0.20 4.03 -23.09
CA ARG A 174 -0.33 4.63 -24.32
C ARG A 174 0.40 4.11 -25.56
N PHE A 175 1.74 4.08 -25.53
CA PHE A 175 2.57 3.59 -26.63
C PHE A 175 2.24 2.15 -27.01
N TYR A 176 1.97 1.29 -26.03
CA TYR A 176 1.63 -0.12 -26.25
C TYR A 176 0.14 -0.38 -26.51
N GLY A 177 -0.66 0.65 -26.80
CA GLY A 177 -2.06 0.54 -27.23
C GLY A 177 -3.09 0.65 -26.11
N GLY A 178 -2.69 1.15 -24.94
CA GLY A 178 -3.60 1.49 -23.84
C GLY A 178 -4.66 2.53 -24.22
N GLN A 179 -5.87 2.35 -23.68
CA GLN A 179 -7.00 3.24 -23.95
C GLN A 179 -7.13 4.32 -22.88
N ASP A 180 -7.57 5.51 -23.29
CA ASP A 180 -7.87 6.65 -22.41
C ASP A 180 -9.32 6.72 -21.90
N LYS A 181 -10.14 5.70 -22.24
CA LYS A 181 -11.59 5.69 -21.97
C LYS A 181 -11.90 5.60 -20.49
#